data_AF-A0A350P7V6-F1
#
_entry.id   AF-A0A350P7V6-F1
#
_cell.length_a   1.000
_cell.length_b   1.000
_cell.length_c   1.000
_cell.angle_alpha   90.00
_cell.angle_beta   90.00
_cell.angle_gamma   90.00
#
_symmetry.space_group_name_H-M   'P 1'
#
loop_
_entity.id
_entity.type
_entity.pdbx_description
1 polymer ?
#
loop_
_entity_poly.entity_id
_entity_poly.type
_entity_poly.pdbx_seq_one_letter_code
_entity_poly.pdbx_strand_id
1 'polypeptide(L)'
;MLTIIKSVLKSLELFLTLKNKKFYYDLHTEHNDREYAITQAIEKLRDSGNSNDADRADLLRDRLAAERERFEHISAFYTETK
;
A
#
# COMPACT_ATOMS: atom_id res chain seq x y z
N MET A 1 19.71 -28.32 25.79
CA MET A 1 19.42 -28.48 24.34
C MET A 1 17.99 -28.07 23.99
N LEU A 2 16.95 -28.71 24.54
CA LEU A 2 15.53 -28.35 24.29
C LEU A 2 15.19 -26.86 24.53
N THR A 3 15.70 -26.27 25.60
CA THR A 3 15.46 -24.84 25.92
C THR A 3 16.08 -23.89 24.90
N ILE A 4 17.25 -24.25 24.37
CA ILE A 4 17.94 -23.46 23.33
C ILE A 4 17.18 -23.56 22.01
N ILE A 5 16.74 -24.76 21.63
CA ILE A 5 15.92 -24.97 20.42
C ILE A 5 14.62 -24.14 20.50
N LYS A 6 13.96 -24.13 21.66
CA LYS A 6 12.76 -23.30 21.88
C LYS A 6 13.05 -21.80 21.76
N SER A 7 14.17 -21.30 22.26
CA SER A 7 14.49 -19.87 22.16
C SER A 7 14.79 -19.46 20.72
N VAL A 8 15.46 -20.32 19.94
CA VAL A 8 15.75 -20.09 18.52
C VAL A 8 14.47 -20.12 17.68
N LEU A 9 13.56 -21.06 17.93
CA LEU A 9 12.26 -21.08 17.25
C LEU A 9 11.46 -19.81 17.55
N LYS A 10 11.46 -19.37 18.81
CA LYS A 10 10.75 -18.15 19.21
C LYS A 10 11.38 -16.89 18.62
N SER A 11 12.71 -16.81 18.53
CA SER A 11 13.37 -15.67 17.87
C SER A 11 13.10 -15.65 16.37
N LEU A 12 13.04 -16.81 15.72
CA LEU A 12 12.66 -16.93 14.31
C LEU A 12 11.21 -16.47 14.07
N GLU A 13 10.28 -16.91 14.92
CA GLU A 13 8.87 -16.49 14.88
C GLU A 13 8.73 -14.97 15.03
N LEU A 14 9.43 -14.38 16.00
CA LEU A 14 9.49 -12.93 16.21
C LEU A 14 10.08 -12.21 14.99
N PHE A 15 11.16 -12.73 14.41
CA PHE A 15 11.78 -12.17 13.21
C PHE A 15 10.82 -12.18 12.00
N LEU A 16 10.14 -13.31 11.77
CA LEU A 16 9.17 -13.44 10.68
C LEU A 16 7.98 -12.49 10.88
N THR A 17 7.47 -12.40 12.11
CA THR A 17 6.39 -11.46 12.48
C THR A 17 6.80 -10.01 12.24
N LEU A 18 8.01 -9.63 12.67
CA LEU A 18 8.53 -8.29 12.48
C LEU A 18 8.72 -7.96 11.00
N LYS A 19 9.23 -8.93 10.22
CA LYS A 19 9.40 -8.79 8.77
C LYS A 19 8.06 -8.58 8.06
N ASN A 20 7.03 -9.36 8.40
CA ASN A 20 5.69 -9.18 7.83
C ASN A 20 5.10 -7.81 8.17
N LYS A 21 5.21 -7.36 9.43
CA LYS A 21 4.74 -6.04 9.85
C LYS A 21 5.44 -4.90 9.12
N LYS A 22 6.77 -5.01 8.97
CA LYS A 22 7.55 -4.02 8.21
C LYS A 22 7.11 -4.00 6.74
N PHE A 23 6.95 -5.15 6.12
CA PHE A 23 6.52 -5.24 4.73
C PHE A 23 5.13 -4.60 4.53
N TYR A 24 4.18 -4.87 5.43
CA TYR A 24 2.86 -4.23 5.40
C TYR A 24 2.97 -2.71 5.55
N TYR A 25 3.80 -2.21 6.46
CA TYR A 25 4.03 -0.78 6.64
C TYR A 25 4.61 -0.13 5.38
N ASP A 26 5.62 -0.74 4.77
CA ASP A 26 6.26 -0.24 3.56
C ASP A 26 5.24 -0.20 2.40
N LEU A 27 4.42 -1.25 2.23
CA LEU A 27 3.35 -1.33 1.24
C LEU A 27 2.29 -0.23 1.45
N HIS A 28 1.87 -0.02 2.69
CA HIS A 28 0.87 0.99 3.01
C HIS A 28 1.40 2.41 2.78
N THR A 29 2.67 2.66 3.11
CA THR A 29 3.33 3.94 2.84
C THR A 29 3.41 4.21 1.35
N GLU A 30 3.85 3.22 0.56
CA GLU A 30 3.92 3.33 -0.90
C GLU A 30 2.54 3.60 -1.52
N HIS A 31 1.50 2.91 -1.04
CA HIS A 31 0.13 3.15 -1.48
C HIS A 31 -0.32 4.58 -1.21
N ASN A 32 -0.13 5.06 0.02
CA ASN A 32 -0.53 6.42 0.41
C ASN A 32 0.21 7.49 -0.42
N ASP A 33 1.51 7.30 -0.68
CA ASP A 33 2.29 8.22 -1.51
C ASP A 33 1.77 8.28 -2.95
N ARG A 34 1.43 7.12 -3.53
CA ARG A 34 0.86 7.02 -4.88
C ARG A 34 -0.53 7.64 -4.96
N GLU A 35 -1.39 7.34 -3.99
CA GLU A 35 -2.74 7.87 -3.89
C GLU A 35 -2.71 9.40 -3.79
N TYR A 36 -1.83 9.92 -2.95
CA TYR A 36 -1.62 11.36 -2.78
C TYR A 36 -1.11 12.02 -4.05
N ALA A 37 -0.14 11.41 -4.75
CA ALA A 37 0.39 11.93 -6.00
C ALA A 37 -0.67 11.99 -7.11
N ILE A 38 -1.49 10.94 -7.25
CA ILE A 38 -2.59 10.89 -8.23
C ILE A 38 -3.65 11.95 -7.88
N THR A 39 -4.02 12.06 -6.61
CA THR A 39 -5.00 13.06 -6.14
C THR A 39 -4.52 14.49 -6.41
N GLN A 40 -3.25 14.80 -6.11
CA GLN A 40 -2.67 16.09 -6.46
C GLN A 40 -2.69 16.38 -7.96
N ALA A 41 -2.44 15.37 -8.80
CA ALA A 41 -2.49 15.54 -10.25
C ALA A 41 -3.93 15.83 -10.72
N ILE A 42 -4.94 15.16 -10.14
CA ILE A 42 -6.36 15.45 -10.39
C ILE A 42 -6.71 16.88 -9.98
N GLU A 43 -6.30 17.32 -8.79
CA GLU A 43 -6.57 18.70 -8.32
C GLU A 43 -5.93 19.75 -9.23
N LYS A 44 -4.68 19.53 -9.69
CA LYS A 44 -4.03 20.44 -10.65
C LYS A 44 -4.76 20.55 -11.97
N LEU A 45 -5.31 19.45 -12.48
CA LEU A 45 -6.11 19.44 -13.72
C LEU A 45 -7.49 20.07 -13.51
N ARG A 46 -8.05 19.97 -12.31
CA ARG A 46 -9.29 20.66 -11.93
C ARG A 46 -9.09 22.18 -11.90
N ASP A 47 -7.96 22.62 -11.35
CA ASP A 47 -7.61 24.05 -11.26
C ASP A 47 -7.32 24.68 -12.62
N SER A 48 -6.85 23.93 -13.62
CA SER A 48 -6.53 24.47 -14.96
C SER A 48 -7.76 24.75 -15.82
N GLY A 49 -8.89 24.08 -15.56
CA GLY A 49 -10.20 24.38 -16.17
C GLY A 49 -10.31 24.15 -17.68
N ASN A 50 -9.35 23.47 -18.31
CA ASN A 50 -9.36 23.18 -19.76
C ASN A 50 -10.14 21.88 -20.06
N SER A 51 -10.81 21.81 -21.21
CA SER A 51 -11.59 20.62 -21.61
C SER A 51 -10.71 19.36 -21.75
N ASN A 52 -9.49 19.49 -22.28
CA ASN A 52 -8.53 18.37 -22.35
C ASN A 52 -8.03 17.91 -20.97
N ASP A 53 -8.11 18.76 -19.95
CA ASP A 53 -7.68 18.43 -18.60
C ASP A 53 -8.76 17.64 -17.84
N ALA A 54 -10.03 17.77 -18.24
CA ALA A 54 -11.12 16.94 -17.73
C ALA A 54 -10.96 15.46 -18.11
N ASP A 55 -10.70 15.15 -19.38
CA ASP A 55 -10.46 13.77 -19.84
C ASP A 55 -9.26 13.13 -19.14
N ARG A 56 -8.21 13.92 -18.90
CA ARG A 56 -7.02 13.48 -18.15
C ARG A 56 -7.32 13.23 -16.67
N ALA A 57 -8.16 14.07 -16.06
CA ALA A 57 -8.57 13.89 -14.68
C ALA A 57 -9.41 12.61 -14.53
N ASP A 58 -10.26 12.29 -15.49
CA ASP A 58 -11.06 11.06 -15.48
C ASP A 58 -10.18 9.80 -15.61
N LEU A 59 -9.20 9.79 -16.52
CA LEU A 59 -8.21 8.71 -16.59
C LEU A 59 -7.44 8.52 -15.26
N LEU A 60 -7.13 9.61 -14.56
CA LEU A 60 -6.46 9.54 -13.26
C LEU A 60 -7.40 9.04 -12.15
N ARG A 61 -8.70 9.33 -12.23
CA ARG A 61 -9.70 8.76 -11.29
C ARG A 61 -9.82 7.25 -11.46
N ASP A 62 -9.85 6.77 -12.70
CA ASP A 62 -9.86 5.32 -12.97
C ASP A 62 -8.58 4.65 -12.44
N ARG A 63 -7.43 5.30 -12.64
CA ARG A 63 -6.16 4.82 -12.09
C ARG A 63 -6.14 4.81 -10.56
N LEU A 64 -6.74 5.81 -9.92
CA LEU A 64 -6.88 5.89 -8.47
C LEU A 64 -7.72 4.73 -7.93
N ALA A 65 -8.84 4.42 -8.60
CA ALA A 65 -9.70 3.29 -8.25
C ALA A 65 -8.94 1.96 -8.37
N ALA A 66 -8.21 1.76 -9.47
CA ALA A 66 -7.41 0.56 -9.68
C ALA A 66 -6.28 0.40 -8.64
N GLU A 67 -5.63 1.49 -8.22
CA GLU A 67 -4.57 1.42 -7.19
C GLU A 67 -5.16 1.07 -5.81
N ARG A 68 -6.36 1.58 -5.47
CA ARG A 68 -7.08 1.21 -4.25
C ARG A 68 -7.49 -0.26 -4.24
N GLU A 69 -8.08 -0.74 -5.33
CA GLU A 69 -8.45 -2.16 -5.49
C GLU A 69 -7.21 -3.07 -5.38
N ARG A 70 -6.12 -2.72 -6.06
CA ARG A 70 -4.84 -3.44 -5.96
C ARG A 70 -4.33 -3.46 -4.52
N PHE A 71 -4.37 -2.32 -3.81
CA PHE A 71 -3.92 -2.25 -2.43
C PHE A 71 -4.80 -3.08 -1.50
N GLU A 72 -6.12 -3.09 -1.68
CA GLU A 72 -7.05 -3.93 -0.93
C GLU A 72 -6.69 -5.41 -1.07
N HIS A 73 -6.46 -5.88 -2.30
CA HIS A 73 -6.07 -7.28 -2.54
C HIS A 73 -4.72 -7.64 -1.92
N ILE A 74 -3.71 -6.78 -2.06
CA ILE A 74 -2.37 -7.07 -1.52
C ILE A 74 -2.39 -6.97 0.01
N SER A 75 -3.03 -5.95 0.57
CA SER A 75 -3.09 -5.72 2.02
C SER A 75 -3.86 -6.82 2.76
N ALA A 76 -4.91 -7.40 2.17
CA ALA A 76 -5.63 -8.54 2.74
C ALA A 76 -4.71 -9.71 3.08
N PHE A 77 -3.77 -10.05 2.18
CA PHE A 77 -2.80 -11.13 2.39
C PHE A 77 -1.91 -10.93 3.63
N TYR A 78 -1.54 -9.68 3.92
CA TYR A 78 -0.67 -9.36 5.06
C TYR A 78 -1.46 -9.09 6.35
N THR A 79 -2.74 -8.73 6.24
CA THR A 79 -3.62 -8.47 7.39
C THR A 79 -4.12 -9.78 8.02
N GLU A 80 -4.32 -10.82 7.22
CA GLU A 80 -4.70 -12.16 7.69
C GLU A 80 -3.59 -12.91 8.43
N THR A 81 -2.32 -12.47 8.34
CA THR A 81 -1.21 -13.05 9.12
C THR A 81 -1.19 -12.62 10.60
N LYS A 82 -2.37 -12.52 11.23
CA LYS A 82 -2.56 -12.26 12.66
C LYS A 82 -2.69 -13.54 13.47
#